data_AF-A0AAU5ZTW7-F1
#
_entry.id   AF-A0AAU5ZTW7-F1
#
_cell.length_a   1.000
_cell.length_b   1.000
_cell.length_c   1.000
_cell.angle_alpha   90.00
_cell.angle_beta   90.00
_cell.angle_gamma   90.00
#
_symmetry.space_group_name_H-M   'P 1'
#
loop_
_entity.id
_entity.type
_entity.pdbx_description
1 polymer ?
#
loop_
_entity_poly.entity_id
_entity_poly.type
_entity_poly.pdbx_seq_one_letter_code
_entity_poly.pdbx_strand_id
1 'polypeptide(L)'
;MIDDTETWGSPLDEVFGGEFLARHSGDVEEAVRKAAATEILPRFRRLAEHEVDQKSGPHDLVTDADRLAERQLTETLGALLPGSVVVGEEAVHANPATYEAIQGDAPVWIIDPVDGTRQWIDRLPPSLTDSDSGIAFGQAGEVEIGEGFREIETAWTTGIAAMARAGARVIIDDVFLGGAASQDRLRALLEGLEVLWVGVRCDPETAAAREIARGDRATGMAASQAETVHKGVVYDVEVDTTRTESLDCARVIAAHVG
;
A
#
# COMPACT_ATOMS: atom_id res chain seq x y z
N MET A 1 -18.11 -39.09 -21.37
CA MET A 1 -16.75 -39.52 -21.02
C MET A 1 -15.82 -38.76 -21.92
N ILE A 2 -15.45 -37.56 -21.48
CA ILE A 2 -14.40 -36.74 -22.07
C ILE A 2 -13.30 -36.77 -21.01
N ASP A 3 -12.07 -36.91 -21.51
CA ASP A 3 -10.84 -37.18 -20.79
C ASP A 3 -10.32 -35.90 -20.09
N ASP A 4 -10.15 -35.95 -18.76
CA ASP A 4 -9.78 -34.82 -17.88
C ASP A 4 -8.25 -34.80 -17.60
N THR A 5 -7.39 -34.92 -18.62
CA THR A 5 -5.93 -34.86 -18.42
C THR A 5 -5.17 -33.81 -19.23
N GLU A 6 -5.84 -32.83 -19.84
CA GLU A 6 -5.13 -31.66 -20.37
C GLU A 6 -4.94 -30.61 -19.27
N THR A 7 -3.83 -30.73 -18.55
CA THR A 7 -3.24 -29.63 -17.80
C THR A 7 -2.85 -28.53 -18.78
N TRP A 8 -3.64 -27.47 -18.84
CA TRP A 8 -3.27 -26.22 -19.50
C TRP A 8 -2.17 -25.56 -18.66
N GLY A 9 -0.91 -25.77 -19.06
CA GLY A 9 0.20 -24.97 -18.57
C GLY A 9 -0.08 -23.50 -18.89
N SER A 10 0.01 -22.65 -17.88
CA SER A 10 -0.21 -21.22 -18.06
C SER A 10 0.98 -20.66 -18.84
N PRO A 11 0.77 -19.77 -19.84
CA PRO A 11 1.87 -19.04 -20.49
C PRO A 11 2.77 -18.25 -19.53
N LEU A 12 2.35 -18.08 -18.27
CA LEU A 12 3.13 -17.48 -17.20
C LEU A 12 4.27 -18.39 -16.68
N ASP A 13 4.19 -19.69 -16.93
CA ASP A 13 5.21 -20.65 -16.48
C ASP A 13 6.45 -20.67 -17.41
N GLU A 14 6.34 -20.15 -18.63
CA GLU A 14 7.41 -20.19 -19.65
C GLU A 14 8.26 -18.92 -19.76
N VAL A 15 7.95 -17.84 -19.02
CA VAL A 15 8.65 -16.56 -19.16
C VAL A 15 9.29 -16.14 -17.83
N PHE A 16 10.45 -16.74 -17.53
CA PHE A 16 11.52 -16.31 -16.60
C PHE A 16 11.18 -15.89 -15.14
N GLY A 17 9.94 -15.58 -14.78
CA GLY A 17 9.53 -15.04 -13.48
C GLY A 17 9.04 -16.10 -12.48
N GLY A 18 8.40 -17.18 -12.96
CA GLY A 18 7.87 -18.24 -12.09
C GLY A 18 8.95 -18.99 -11.32
N GLU A 19 10.06 -19.35 -11.97
CA GLU A 19 11.19 -20.06 -11.34
C GLU A 19 12.04 -19.14 -10.44
N PHE A 20 12.12 -17.85 -10.79
CA PHE A 20 12.82 -16.84 -9.98
C PHE A 20 12.07 -16.57 -8.67
N LEU A 21 10.77 -16.26 -8.73
CA LEU A 21 9.96 -16.01 -7.54
C LEU A 21 9.89 -17.24 -6.63
N ALA A 22 9.80 -18.45 -7.20
CA ALA A 22 9.83 -19.69 -6.43
C ALA A 22 11.16 -19.94 -5.68
N ARG A 23 12.28 -19.37 -6.16
CA ARG A 23 13.61 -19.52 -5.55
C ARG A 23 14.03 -18.37 -4.64
N HIS A 24 13.58 -17.16 -4.95
CA HIS A 24 14.10 -15.92 -4.36
C HIS A 24 13.07 -15.11 -3.58
N SER A 25 11.84 -15.59 -3.40
CA SER A 25 10.82 -14.91 -2.58
C SER A 25 11.30 -14.62 -1.16
N GLY A 26 12.00 -15.55 -0.52
CA GLY A 26 12.61 -15.36 0.79
C GLY A 26 13.74 -14.32 0.80
N ASP A 27 14.51 -14.22 -0.29
CA ASP A 27 15.58 -13.23 -0.43
C ASP A 27 15.02 -11.81 -0.61
N VAL A 28 13.91 -11.68 -1.36
CA VAL A 28 13.18 -10.42 -1.51
C VAL A 28 12.57 -9.98 -0.18
N GLU A 29 11.93 -10.90 0.56
CA GLU A 29 11.39 -10.59 1.89
C GLU A 29 12.49 -10.12 2.84
N GLU A 30 13.66 -10.78 2.84
CA GLU A 30 14.79 -10.37 3.67
C GLU A 30 15.36 -9.02 3.24
N ALA A 31 15.40 -8.71 1.93
CA ALA A 31 15.80 -7.40 1.43
C ALA A 31 14.87 -6.29 1.97
N VAL A 32 13.55 -6.51 1.91
CA VAL A 32 12.56 -5.57 2.44
C VAL A 32 12.69 -5.40 3.96
N ARG A 33 12.76 -6.52 4.69
CA ARG A 33 12.89 -6.50 6.16
C ARG A 33 14.17 -5.78 6.59
N LYS A 34 15.27 -6.00 5.88
CA LYS A 34 16.56 -5.35 6.15
C LYS A 34 16.50 -3.86 5.84
N ALA A 35 15.88 -3.44 4.75
CA ALA A 35 15.69 -2.03 4.42
C ALA A 35 14.85 -1.32 5.49
N ALA A 36 13.75 -1.94 5.92
CA ALA A 36 12.93 -1.41 7.01
C ALA A 36 13.70 -1.33 8.33
N ALA A 37 14.44 -2.37 8.71
CA ALA A 37 15.20 -2.41 9.96
C ALA A 37 16.38 -1.43 9.99
N THR A 38 17.01 -1.19 8.84
CA THR A 38 18.20 -0.33 8.72
C THR A 38 17.80 1.13 8.56
N GLU A 39 16.82 1.41 7.70
CA GLU A 39 16.57 2.79 7.25
C GLU A 39 15.28 3.40 7.79
N ILE A 40 14.24 2.59 8.01
CA ILE A 40 12.92 3.09 8.42
C ILE A 40 12.77 3.10 9.95
N LEU A 41 12.93 1.94 10.60
CA LEU A 41 12.68 1.77 12.04
C LEU A 41 13.58 2.63 12.95
N PRO A 42 14.87 2.87 12.65
CA PRO A 42 15.69 3.76 13.46
C PRO A 42 15.19 5.21 13.43
N ARG A 43 14.59 5.63 12.31
CA ARG A 43 14.11 7.00 12.07
C ARG A 43 12.67 7.22 12.48
N PHE A 44 11.89 6.16 12.64
CA PHE A 44 10.52 6.24 13.12
C PHE A 44 10.44 7.04 14.44
N ARG A 45 9.69 8.15 14.40
CA ARG A 45 9.54 9.13 15.51
C ARG A 45 10.85 9.77 16.00
N ARG A 46 11.93 9.68 15.23
CA ARG A 46 13.28 10.17 15.59
C ARG A 46 13.98 10.95 14.48
N LEU A 47 13.29 11.24 13.37
CA LEU A 47 13.81 12.05 12.28
C LEU A 47 14.22 13.44 12.78
N ALA A 48 15.44 13.85 12.45
CA ALA A 48 15.88 15.22 12.62
C ALA A 48 15.31 16.11 11.51
N GLU A 49 15.23 17.42 11.77
CA GLU A 49 14.66 18.39 10.82
C GLU A 49 15.34 18.36 9.43
N HIS A 50 16.66 18.07 9.39
CA HIS A 50 17.41 17.98 8.13
C HIS A 50 17.21 16.67 7.37
N GLU A 51 16.57 15.66 7.99
CA GLU A 51 16.25 14.38 7.36
C GLU A 51 14.84 14.40 6.73
N VAL A 52 14.16 15.55 6.73
CA VAL A 52 12.85 15.76 6.13
C VAL A 52 12.95 16.87 5.09
N ASP A 53 12.43 16.61 3.91
CA ASP A 53 12.49 17.52 2.77
C ASP A 53 11.13 17.55 2.06
N GLN A 54 10.95 18.50 1.14
CA GLN A 54 9.74 18.65 0.35
C GLN A 54 10.02 18.24 -1.10
N LYS A 55 9.10 17.46 -1.66
CA LYS A 55 9.03 17.12 -3.08
C LYS A 55 8.40 18.30 -3.83
N SER A 56 7.09 18.23 -4.11
CA SER A 56 6.40 19.19 -4.98
C SER A 56 5.69 20.32 -4.23
N GLY A 57 5.60 20.24 -2.90
CA GLY A 57 4.89 21.21 -2.08
C GLY A 57 4.99 20.96 -0.57
N PRO A 58 4.41 21.85 0.26
CA PRO A 58 4.59 21.85 1.72
C PRO A 58 4.00 20.63 2.45
N HIS A 59 3.18 19.84 1.77
CA HIS A 59 2.57 18.61 2.29
C HIS A 59 3.01 17.35 1.54
N ASP A 60 3.90 17.50 0.56
CA ASP A 60 4.48 16.41 -0.22
C ASP A 60 5.91 16.21 0.29
N LEU A 61 6.02 15.44 1.38
CA LEU A 61 7.27 15.26 2.11
C LEU A 61 7.99 13.99 1.64
N VAL A 62 9.31 14.05 1.73
CA VAL A 62 10.20 12.92 1.59
C VAL A 62 11.19 12.95 2.73
N THR A 63 11.56 11.80 3.24
CA THR A 63 12.54 11.70 4.31
C THR A 63 13.76 10.91 3.87
N ASP A 64 14.81 10.99 4.68
CA ASP A 64 15.97 10.12 4.49
C ASP A 64 15.60 8.64 4.64
N ALA A 65 14.53 8.29 5.34
CA ALA A 65 14.05 6.91 5.41
C ALA A 65 13.62 6.40 4.03
N ASP A 66 12.84 7.18 3.28
CA ASP A 66 12.38 6.85 1.93
C ASP A 66 13.58 6.67 0.99
N ARG A 67 14.44 7.69 0.93
CA ARG A 67 15.58 7.71 0.01
C ARG A 67 16.63 6.64 0.31
N LEU A 68 16.90 6.38 1.58
CA LEU A 68 17.89 5.36 1.97
C LEU A 68 17.34 3.95 1.80
N ALA A 69 16.07 3.73 2.16
CA ALA A 69 15.41 2.44 1.92
C ALA A 69 15.33 2.13 0.42
N GLU A 70 14.97 3.11 -0.41
CA GLU A 70 14.95 2.94 -1.87
C GLU A 70 16.31 2.58 -2.43
N ARG A 71 17.37 3.29 -2.01
CA ARG A 71 18.73 3.00 -2.45
C ARG A 71 19.15 1.58 -2.08
N GLN A 72 18.90 1.18 -0.84
CA GLN A 72 19.24 -0.15 -0.36
C GLN A 72 18.47 -1.25 -1.10
N LEU A 73 17.17 -1.04 -1.33
CA LEU A 73 16.32 -1.96 -2.09
C LEU A 73 16.78 -2.02 -3.55
N THR A 74 17.11 -0.89 -4.16
CA THR A 74 17.62 -0.83 -5.54
C THR A 74 18.88 -1.68 -5.71
N GLU A 75 19.85 -1.54 -4.80
CA GLU A 75 21.07 -2.34 -4.83
C GLU A 75 20.78 -3.83 -4.64
N THR A 76 19.96 -4.16 -3.64
CA THR A 76 19.71 -5.56 -3.26
C THR A 76 18.88 -6.29 -4.32
N LEU A 77 17.79 -5.68 -4.80
CA LEU A 77 16.90 -6.29 -5.80
C LEU A 77 17.56 -6.38 -7.18
N GLY A 78 18.35 -5.38 -7.57
CA GLY A 78 19.13 -5.42 -8.81
C GLY A 78 20.19 -6.53 -8.79
N ALA A 79 20.79 -6.81 -7.63
CA ALA A 79 21.72 -7.93 -7.47
C ALA A 79 21.02 -9.29 -7.43
N LEU A 80 19.80 -9.36 -6.88
CA LEU A 80 19.00 -10.58 -6.84
C LEU A 80 18.56 -11.03 -8.23
N LEU A 81 18.21 -10.08 -9.11
CA LEU A 81 17.88 -10.36 -10.51
C LEU A 81 18.81 -9.58 -11.46
N PRO A 82 20.02 -10.09 -11.76
CA PRO A 82 20.96 -9.40 -12.63
C PRO A 82 20.34 -9.12 -14.01
N GLY A 83 20.48 -7.87 -14.48
CA GLY A 83 19.87 -7.40 -15.73
C GLY A 83 18.46 -6.85 -15.58
N SER A 84 17.88 -6.90 -14.37
CA SER A 84 16.69 -6.12 -14.04
C SER A 84 17.00 -4.64 -13.85
N VAL A 85 15.95 -3.83 -13.92
CA VAL A 85 15.95 -2.41 -13.58
C VAL A 85 15.03 -2.17 -12.39
N VAL A 86 15.31 -1.12 -11.62
CA VAL A 86 14.48 -0.71 -10.48
C VAL A 86 13.90 0.65 -10.78
N VAL A 87 12.59 0.75 -10.63
CA VAL A 87 11.81 1.99 -10.76
C VAL A 87 11.27 2.30 -9.38
N GLY A 88 11.95 3.20 -8.68
CA GLY A 88 11.60 3.63 -7.34
C GLY A 88 10.92 4.99 -7.33
N GLU A 89 9.99 5.20 -6.41
CA GLU A 89 9.22 6.43 -6.24
C GLU A 89 10.13 7.68 -6.14
N GLU A 90 11.20 7.61 -5.35
CA GLU A 90 12.12 8.70 -5.10
C GLU A 90 13.06 8.96 -6.28
N ALA A 91 13.55 7.92 -6.94
CA ALA A 91 14.35 8.02 -8.15
C ALA A 91 13.55 8.63 -9.30
N VAL A 92 12.27 8.27 -9.44
CA VAL A 92 11.35 8.85 -10.42
C VAL A 92 11.04 10.30 -10.10
N HIS A 93 10.86 10.65 -8.82
CA HIS A 93 10.69 12.05 -8.42
C HIS A 93 11.94 12.89 -8.79
N ALA A 94 13.14 12.39 -8.47
CA ALA A 94 14.39 13.08 -8.75
C ALA A 94 14.71 13.16 -10.25
N ASN A 95 14.34 12.14 -11.02
CA ASN A 95 14.50 12.09 -12.47
C ASN A 95 13.32 11.35 -13.13
N PRO A 96 12.28 12.08 -13.59
CA PRO A 96 11.09 11.48 -14.19
C PRO A 96 11.36 10.56 -15.40
N ALA A 97 12.47 10.75 -16.10
CA ALA A 97 12.86 9.90 -17.24
C ALA A 97 13.17 8.45 -16.81
N THR A 98 13.49 8.19 -15.54
CA THR A 98 13.73 6.83 -15.03
C THR A 98 12.48 5.95 -15.08
N TYR A 99 11.29 6.57 -15.08
CA TYR A 99 10.01 5.87 -15.23
C TYR A 99 9.87 5.18 -16.59
N GLU A 100 10.55 5.67 -17.64
CA GLU A 100 10.52 5.06 -18.98
C GLU A 100 11.11 3.65 -19.01
N ALA A 101 11.89 3.26 -17.99
CA ALA A 101 12.45 1.91 -17.87
C ALA A 101 11.38 0.81 -17.79
N ILE A 102 10.14 1.14 -17.38
CA ILE A 102 8.99 0.22 -17.38
C ILE A 102 8.65 -0.27 -18.80
N GLN A 103 8.95 0.53 -19.83
CA GLN A 103 8.64 0.23 -21.22
C GLN A 103 9.73 -0.62 -21.91
N GLY A 104 10.83 -0.94 -21.21
CA GLY A 104 11.92 -1.74 -21.76
C GLY A 104 11.68 -3.25 -21.68
N ASP A 105 12.56 -4.00 -22.32
CA ASP A 105 12.51 -5.48 -22.33
C ASP A 105 13.12 -6.13 -21.07
N ALA A 106 13.72 -5.33 -20.17
CA ALA A 106 14.34 -5.82 -18.95
C ALA A 106 13.27 -6.10 -17.86
N PRO A 107 13.47 -7.11 -17.00
CA PRO A 107 12.62 -7.28 -15.82
C PRO A 107 12.66 -6.04 -14.93
N VAL A 108 11.51 -5.62 -14.38
CA VAL A 108 11.37 -4.37 -13.63
C VAL A 108 10.95 -4.66 -12.19
N TRP A 109 11.67 -4.08 -11.24
CA TRP A 109 11.23 -3.94 -9.85
C TRP A 109 10.59 -2.57 -9.68
N ILE A 110 9.34 -2.54 -9.22
CA ILE A 110 8.67 -1.28 -8.85
C ILE A 110 8.68 -1.23 -7.33
N ILE A 111 9.25 -0.17 -6.76
CA ILE A 111 9.38 -0.03 -5.31
C ILE A 111 8.85 1.31 -4.83
N ASP A 112 8.10 1.26 -3.74
CA ASP A 112 7.73 2.40 -2.92
C ASP A 112 8.17 2.04 -1.49
N PRO A 113 9.25 2.64 -0.97
CA PRO A 113 9.82 2.26 0.31
C PRO A 113 8.92 2.64 1.51
N VAL A 114 8.10 3.69 1.37
CA VAL A 114 7.20 4.20 2.41
C VAL A 114 5.97 4.80 1.72
N ASP A 115 4.99 3.95 1.41
CA ASP A 115 3.80 4.38 0.66
C ASP A 115 2.89 5.31 1.47
N GLY A 116 2.52 6.43 0.84
CA GLY A 116 1.42 7.28 1.24
C GLY A 116 0.37 7.36 0.12
N THR A 117 -0.80 6.75 0.34
CA THR A 117 -1.97 6.67 -0.59
C THR A 117 -2.34 7.98 -1.32
N ARG A 118 -1.98 9.14 -0.74
CA ARG A 118 -2.15 10.46 -1.35
C ARG A 118 -1.33 10.64 -2.64
N GLN A 119 -0.10 10.14 -2.68
CA GLN A 119 0.76 10.21 -3.86
C GLN A 119 0.19 9.36 -4.99
N TRP A 120 -0.43 8.21 -4.70
CA TRP A 120 -1.14 7.42 -5.70
C TRP A 120 -2.34 8.17 -6.30
N ILE A 121 -3.14 8.84 -5.46
CA ILE A 121 -4.27 9.69 -5.91
C ILE A 121 -3.78 10.86 -6.79
N ASP A 122 -2.67 11.50 -6.43
CA ASP A 122 -2.08 12.62 -7.19
C ASP A 122 -1.55 12.20 -8.59
N ARG A 123 -1.34 10.90 -8.82
CA ARG A 123 -0.86 10.35 -10.09
C ARG A 123 -1.96 9.75 -10.97
N LEU A 124 -3.22 9.83 -10.55
CA LEU A 124 -4.34 9.38 -11.37
C LEU A 124 -4.43 10.19 -12.68
N PRO A 125 -4.90 9.56 -13.78
CA PRO A 125 -5.22 10.30 -15.00
C PRO A 125 -6.19 11.45 -14.70
N PRO A 126 -6.10 12.61 -15.37
CA PRO A 126 -7.02 13.72 -15.14
C PRO A 126 -8.49 13.37 -15.32
N SER A 127 -8.81 12.32 -16.08
CA SER A 127 -10.18 11.80 -16.22
C SER A 127 -10.73 11.15 -14.94
N LEU A 128 -9.87 10.82 -13.98
CA LEU A 128 -10.20 10.14 -12.71
C LEU A 128 -9.86 10.99 -11.47
N THR A 129 -9.45 12.24 -11.65
CA THR A 129 -9.21 13.20 -10.56
C THR A 129 -10.33 14.23 -10.54
N ASP A 130 -10.99 14.41 -9.39
CA ASP A 130 -12.09 15.35 -9.19
C ASP A 130 -13.20 15.21 -10.25
N SER A 131 -13.59 13.96 -10.52
CA SER A 131 -14.56 13.60 -11.56
C SER A 131 -15.55 12.54 -11.06
N ASP A 132 -16.75 12.52 -11.65
CA ASP A 132 -17.81 11.54 -11.33
C ASP A 132 -17.36 10.08 -11.53
N SER A 133 -16.41 9.85 -12.44
CA SER A 133 -15.82 8.52 -12.71
C SER A 133 -14.63 8.21 -11.80
N GLY A 134 -14.02 9.24 -11.22
CA GLY A 134 -12.76 9.19 -10.49
C GLY A 134 -12.91 9.19 -8.98
N ILE A 135 -12.04 9.94 -8.30
CA ILE A 135 -12.18 10.26 -6.87
C ILE A 135 -12.32 11.77 -6.71
N ALA A 136 -13.26 12.20 -5.88
CA ALA A 136 -13.50 13.60 -5.56
C ALA A 136 -13.55 13.83 -4.04
N PHE A 137 -13.07 15.00 -3.60
CA PHE A 137 -12.99 15.37 -2.20
C PHE A 137 -13.87 16.60 -1.92
N GLY A 138 -14.88 16.42 -1.07
CA GLY A 138 -15.77 17.48 -0.63
C GLY A 138 -15.10 18.45 0.35
N GLN A 139 -15.65 19.66 0.45
CA GLN A 139 -15.10 20.72 1.33
C GLN A 139 -15.17 20.38 2.83
N ALA A 140 -16.02 19.44 3.24
CA ALA A 140 -16.12 18.99 4.63
C ALA A 140 -15.52 17.59 4.84
N GLY A 141 -14.68 17.13 3.91
CA GLY A 141 -13.97 15.86 4.00
C GLY A 141 -14.76 14.65 3.47
N GLU A 142 -15.86 14.88 2.75
CA GLU A 142 -16.53 13.83 1.98
C GLU A 142 -15.57 13.26 0.93
N VAL A 143 -15.65 11.95 0.70
CA VAL A 143 -14.90 11.28 -0.38
C VAL A 143 -15.90 10.56 -1.26
N GLU A 144 -15.96 10.95 -2.52
CA GLU A 144 -16.81 10.32 -3.52
C GLU A 144 -15.94 9.45 -4.43
N ILE A 145 -16.36 8.19 -4.61
CA ILE A 145 -15.68 7.23 -5.45
C ILE A 145 -16.57 6.89 -6.65
N GLY A 146 -16.06 7.16 -7.84
CA GLY A 146 -16.63 6.83 -9.13
C GLY A 146 -16.27 5.44 -9.63
N GLU A 147 -16.90 5.00 -10.72
CA GLU A 147 -16.72 3.65 -11.28
C GLU A 147 -15.31 3.41 -11.81
N GLY A 148 -14.71 4.37 -12.53
CA GLY A 148 -13.36 4.24 -13.06
C GLY A 148 -12.28 4.13 -11.97
N PHE A 149 -12.43 4.83 -10.85
CA PHE A 149 -11.53 4.63 -9.71
C PHE A 149 -11.66 3.23 -9.09
N ARG A 150 -12.90 2.69 -9.00
CA ARG A 150 -13.13 1.31 -8.52
C ARG A 150 -12.49 0.26 -9.44
N GLU A 151 -12.44 0.50 -10.75
CA GLU A 151 -11.75 -0.39 -11.68
C GLU A 151 -10.25 -0.46 -11.38
N ILE A 152 -9.61 0.68 -11.08
CA ILE A 152 -8.20 0.72 -10.72
C ILE A 152 -7.96 0.08 -9.34
N GLU A 153 -8.80 0.39 -8.35
CA GLU A 153 -8.76 -0.25 -7.02
C GLU A 153 -8.85 -1.78 -7.14
N THR A 154 -9.71 -2.28 -8.04
CA THR A 154 -9.85 -3.71 -8.33
C THR A 154 -8.59 -4.28 -8.97
N ALA A 155 -7.99 -3.59 -9.94
CA ALA A 155 -6.75 -4.03 -10.58
C ALA A 155 -5.58 -4.09 -9.58
N TRP A 156 -5.43 -3.06 -8.73
CA TRP A 156 -4.42 -3.01 -7.67
C TRP A 156 -4.59 -4.16 -6.66
N THR A 157 -5.81 -4.35 -6.17
CA THR A 157 -6.13 -5.44 -5.24
C THR A 157 -5.89 -6.81 -5.86
N THR A 158 -6.15 -6.98 -7.16
CA THR A 158 -5.85 -8.23 -7.88
C THR A 158 -4.35 -8.52 -7.87
N GLY A 159 -3.51 -7.50 -8.04
CA GLY A 159 -2.06 -7.61 -7.90
C GLY A 159 -1.64 -8.02 -6.49
N ILE A 160 -2.22 -7.41 -5.46
CA ILE A 160 -2.00 -7.80 -4.06
C ILE A 160 -2.36 -9.26 -3.83
N ALA A 161 -3.52 -9.70 -4.30
CA ALA A 161 -3.97 -11.08 -4.17
C ALA A 161 -3.00 -12.04 -4.86
N ALA A 162 -2.47 -11.69 -6.03
CA ALA A 162 -1.46 -12.50 -6.72
C ALA A 162 -0.15 -12.61 -5.91
N MET A 163 0.34 -11.51 -5.32
CA MET A 163 1.52 -11.51 -4.45
C MET A 163 1.31 -12.39 -3.21
N ALA A 164 0.15 -12.27 -2.56
CA ALA A 164 -0.20 -13.08 -1.39
C ALA A 164 -0.29 -14.57 -1.75
N ARG A 165 -0.89 -14.92 -2.91
CA ARG A 165 -0.94 -16.31 -3.40
C ARG A 165 0.45 -16.87 -3.73
N ALA A 166 1.40 -16.03 -4.11
CA ALA A 166 2.80 -16.41 -4.29
C ALA A 166 3.57 -16.57 -2.96
N GLY A 167 2.90 -16.34 -1.82
CA GLY A 167 3.46 -16.53 -0.48
C GLY A 167 3.93 -15.24 0.21
N ALA A 168 3.73 -14.07 -0.39
CA ALA A 168 4.08 -12.80 0.25
C ALA A 168 3.16 -12.53 1.45
N ARG A 169 3.74 -12.08 2.57
CA ARG A 169 2.99 -11.58 3.73
C ARG A 169 2.67 -10.11 3.49
N VAL A 170 1.39 -9.79 3.28
CA VAL A 170 0.94 -8.45 2.92
C VAL A 170 0.11 -7.85 4.06
N ILE A 171 0.37 -6.59 4.40
CA ILE A 171 -0.48 -5.76 5.24
C ILE A 171 -1.12 -4.73 4.31
N ILE A 172 -2.44 -4.63 4.35
CA ILE A 172 -3.22 -3.64 3.60
C ILE A 172 -3.82 -2.69 4.63
N ASP A 173 -3.46 -1.41 4.54
CA ASP A 173 -4.17 -0.35 5.25
C ASP A 173 -5.23 0.20 4.30
N ASP A 174 -6.51 0.13 4.70
CA ASP A 174 -7.62 0.56 3.86
C ASP A 174 -8.70 1.25 4.71
N VAL A 175 -9.29 2.28 4.12
CA VAL A 175 -10.38 3.06 4.67
C VAL A 175 -11.65 2.64 3.92
N PHE A 176 -12.47 1.78 4.53
CA PHE A 176 -13.71 1.29 3.92
C PHE A 176 -14.80 2.37 3.83
N LEU A 177 -14.65 3.32 2.91
CA LEU A 177 -15.57 4.43 2.69
C LEU A 177 -17.00 3.97 2.36
N GLY A 178 -17.15 2.77 1.78
CA GLY A 178 -18.44 2.10 1.55
C GLY A 178 -18.91 1.16 2.67
N GLY A 179 -18.22 1.14 3.82
CA GLY A 179 -18.47 0.23 4.93
C GLY A 179 -18.42 -1.23 4.49
N ALA A 180 -19.42 -2.01 4.90
CA ALA A 180 -19.57 -3.43 4.56
C ALA A 180 -19.38 -3.73 3.06
N ALA A 181 -19.91 -2.86 2.17
CA ALA A 181 -19.82 -3.09 0.74
C ALA A 181 -18.38 -3.00 0.22
N SER A 182 -17.53 -2.14 0.82
CA SER A 182 -16.10 -2.10 0.49
C SER A 182 -15.40 -3.37 0.97
N GLN A 183 -15.68 -3.81 2.21
CA GLN A 183 -15.13 -5.06 2.72
C GLN A 183 -15.54 -6.27 1.87
N ASP A 184 -16.81 -6.36 1.43
CA ASP A 184 -17.29 -7.49 0.64
C ASP A 184 -16.61 -7.57 -0.73
N ARG A 185 -16.33 -6.44 -1.38
CA ARG A 185 -15.55 -6.40 -2.63
C ARG A 185 -14.13 -6.92 -2.40
N LEU A 186 -13.45 -6.43 -1.36
CA LEU A 186 -12.09 -6.86 -1.03
C LEU A 186 -12.05 -8.35 -0.67
N ARG A 187 -13.03 -8.83 0.11
CA ARG A 187 -13.17 -10.24 0.48
C ARG A 187 -13.34 -11.14 -0.76
N ALA A 188 -14.11 -10.70 -1.76
CA ALA A 188 -14.28 -11.45 -3.00
C ALA A 188 -12.96 -11.56 -3.79
N LEU A 189 -12.16 -10.48 -3.85
CA LEU A 189 -10.89 -10.49 -4.57
C LEU A 189 -9.81 -11.33 -3.87
N LEU A 190 -9.87 -11.38 -2.54
CA LEU A 190 -8.96 -12.16 -1.69
C LEU A 190 -9.45 -13.60 -1.43
N GLU A 191 -10.48 -14.08 -2.14
CA GLU A 191 -11.00 -15.43 -1.94
C GLU A 191 -9.89 -16.49 -2.08
N GLY A 192 -9.86 -17.43 -1.12
CA GLY A 192 -8.86 -18.49 -1.01
C GLY A 192 -7.56 -18.10 -0.30
N LEU A 193 -7.41 -16.84 0.13
CA LEU A 193 -6.30 -16.41 1.00
C LEU A 193 -6.71 -16.42 2.47
N GLU A 194 -5.73 -16.67 3.34
CA GLU A 194 -5.88 -16.44 4.77
C GLU A 194 -5.74 -14.94 5.04
N VAL A 195 -6.82 -14.31 5.52
CA VAL A 195 -6.89 -12.86 5.75
C VAL A 195 -7.34 -12.63 7.19
N LEU A 196 -6.55 -11.86 7.94
CA LEU A 196 -6.92 -11.35 9.26
C LEU A 196 -7.49 -9.94 9.10
N TRP A 197 -8.77 -9.77 9.40
CA TRP A 197 -9.46 -8.48 9.34
C TRP A 197 -9.31 -7.72 10.66
N VAL A 198 -8.61 -6.58 10.61
CA VAL A 198 -8.31 -5.77 11.79
C VAL A 198 -9.14 -4.49 11.78
N GLY A 199 -9.90 -4.26 12.85
CA GLY A 199 -10.63 -3.01 13.06
C GLY A 199 -9.83 -2.05 13.93
N VAL A 200 -9.36 -0.94 13.38
CA VAL A 200 -8.67 0.12 14.14
C VAL A 200 -9.65 1.25 14.42
N ARG A 201 -10.14 1.35 15.65
CA ARG A 201 -11.13 2.36 16.06
C ARG A 201 -10.46 3.57 16.72
N CYS A 202 -11.12 4.71 16.61
CA CYS A 202 -10.80 5.93 17.35
C CYS A 202 -12.09 6.72 17.55
N ASP A 203 -12.28 7.27 18.75
CA ASP A 203 -13.36 8.21 19.04
C ASP A 203 -13.31 9.41 18.06
N PRO A 204 -14.47 9.87 17.52
CA PRO A 204 -14.51 10.93 16.53
C PRO A 204 -13.89 12.26 16.99
N GLU A 205 -14.05 12.64 18.26
CA GLU A 205 -13.48 13.89 18.79
C GLU A 205 -11.94 13.78 18.86
N THR A 206 -11.45 12.62 19.27
CA THR A 206 -10.00 12.33 19.30
C THR A 206 -9.41 12.29 17.89
N ALA A 207 -10.12 11.67 16.93
CA ALA A 207 -9.73 11.62 15.54
C ALA A 207 -9.66 13.02 14.92
N ALA A 208 -10.65 13.87 15.20
CA ALA A 208 -10.69 15.27 14.78
C ALA A 208 -9.52 16.08 15.36
N ALA A 209 -9.25 15.94 16.67
CA ALA A 209 -8.14 16.63 17.32
C ALA A 209 -6.79 16.24 16.70
N ARG A 210 -6.59 14.94 16.38
CA ARG A 210 -5.39 14.45 15.69
C ARG A 210 -5.28 14.98 14.26
N GLU A 211 -6.39 15.08 13.53
CA GLU A 211 -6.42 15.68 12.20
C GLU A 211 -6.05 17.16 12.21
N ILE A 212 -6.62 17.94 13.14
CA ILE A 212 -6.27 19.35 13.33
C ILE A 212 -4.78 19.50 13.65
N ALA A 213 -4.24 18.63 14.52
CA ALA A 213 -2.84 18.65 14.88
C ALA A 213 -1.90 18.29 13.70
N ARG A 214 -2.33 17.44 12.77
CA ARG A 214 -1.58 17.11 11.55
C ARG A 214 -1.57 18.25 10.53
N GLY A 215 -2.73 18.90 10.32
CA GLY A 215 -2.85 20.04 9.40
C GLY A 215 -2.57 19.73 7.93
N ASP A 216 -2.68 18.46 7.52
CA ASP A 216 -2.32 17.95 6.19
C ASP A 216 -3.52 17.75 5.26
N ARG A 217 -4.77 17.77 5.76
CA ARG A 217 -5.98 17.49 5.00
C ARG A 217 -7.20 18.31 5.42
N ALA A 218 -8.27 18.23 4.63
CA ALA A 218 -9.55 18.89 4.91
C ALA A 218 -10.08 18.48 6.30
N THR A 219 -10.43 19.48 7.11
CA THR A 219 -10.95 19.25 8.45
C THR A 219 -12.37 18.66 8.38
N GLY A 220 -12.61 17.60 9.16
CA GLY A 220 -13.89 16.90 9.23
C GLY A 220 -13.85 15.48 8.68
N MET A 221 -12.85 15.16 7.85
CA MET A 221 -12.68 13.85 7.24
C MET A 221 -12.47 12.75 8.30
N ALA A 222 -11.54 12.96 9.24
CA ALA A 222 -11.26 11.99 10.31
C ALA A 222 -12.49 11.71 11.17
N ALA A 223 -13.23 12.76 11.52
CA ALA A 223 -14.40 12.66 12.39
C ALA A 223 -15.53 11.89 11.71
N SER A 224 -15.81 12.20 10.44
CA SER A 224 -16.82 11.52 9.63
C SER A 224 -16.50 10.03 9.43
N GLN A 225 -15.23 9.73 9.16
CA GLN A 225 -14.78 8.38 8.89
C GLN A 225 -14.67 7.51 10.16
N ALA A 226 -14.43 8.10 11.34
CA ALA A 226 -14.29 7.39 12.61
C ALA A 226 -15.46 6.43 12.95
N GLU A 227 -16.66 6.69 12.41
CA GLU A 227 -17.80 5.77 12.53
C GLU A 227 -18.16 5.13 11.19
N THR A 228 -18.22 5.91 10.12
CA THR A 228 -18.79 5.49 8.84
C THR A 228 -18.06 4.30 8.23
N VAL A 229 -16.73 4.25 8.35
CA VAL A 229 -15.89 3.21 7.73
C VAL A 229 -16.03 1.85 8.40
N HIS A 230 -16.54 1.82 9.63
CA HIS A 230 -16.79 0.58 10.37
C HIS A 230 -18.22 0.06 10.21
N LYS A 231 -19.10 0.80 9.52
CA LYS A 231 -20.52 0.48 9.45
C LYS A 231 -20.75 -0.83 8.69
N GLY A 232 -21.16 -1.86 9.45
CA GLY A 232 -21.45 -3.20 8.93
C GLY A 232 -20.21 -4.02 8.57
N VAL A 233 -19.01 -3.53 8.88
CA VAL A 233 -17.75 -4.24 8.66
C VAL A 233 -17.53 -5.25 9.78
N VAL A 234 -17.03 -6.43 9.44
CA VAL A 234 -16.76 -7.51 10.40
C VAL A 234 -15.25 -7.67 10.57
N TYR A 235 -14.78 -7.70 11.80
CA TYR A 235 -13.36 -7.82 12.13
C TYR A 235 -13.11 -9.09 12.95
N ASP A 236 -11.95 -9.70 12.74
CA ASP A 236 -11.45 -10.81 13.56
C ASP A 236 -10.82 -10.29 14.85
N VAL A 237 -10.17 -9.12 14.78
CA VAL A 237 -9.59 -8.43 15.91
C VAL A 237 -9.89 -6.94 15.82
N GLU A 238 -10.25 -6.32 16.95
CA GLU A 238 -10.45 -4.88 17.03
C GLU A 238 -9.50 -4.27 18.07
N VAL A 239 -8.97 -3.10 17.76
CA VAL A 239 -8.13 -2.28 18.65
C VAL A 239 -8.65 -0.85 18.70
N ASP A 240 -8.58 -0.23 19.86
CA ASP A 240 -9.02 1.16 20.07
C ASP A 240 -7.84 2.07 20.38
N THR A 241 -7.54 2.96 19.44
CA THR A 241 -6.44 3.92 19.52
C THR A 241 -6.81 5.22 20.22
N THR A 242 -8.03 5.37 20.73
CA THR A 242 -8.47 6.56 21.48
C THR A 242 -7.60 6.76 22.72
N ARG A 243 -7.34 5.66 23.44
CA ARG A 243 -6.58 5.68 24.71
C ARG A 243 -5.46 4.66 24.77
N THR A 244 -5.33 3.80 23.76
CA THR A 244 -4.28 2.79 23.68
C THR A 244 -3.18 3.27 22.75
N GLU A 245 -1.93 3.16 23.20
CA GLU A 245 -0.77 3.48 22.38
C GLU A 245 -0.67 2.54 21.17
N SER A 246 -0.25 3.07 20.03
CA SER A 246 -0.19 2.32 18.76
C SER A 246 0.63 1.04 18.87
N LEU A 247 1.70 1.04 19.67
CA LEU A 247 2.56 -0.13 19.86
C LEU A 247 1.85 -1.26 20.62
N ASP A 248 0.97 -0.92 21.56
CA ASP A 248 0.20 -1.91 22.30
C ASP A 248 -0.93 -2.47 21.43
N CYS A 249 -1.58 -1.64 20.61
CA CYS A 249 -2.50 -2.12 19.58
C CYS A 249 -1.81 -3.09 18.61
N ALA A 250 -0.61 -2.75 18.14
CA ALA A 250 0.15 -3.61 17.23
C ALA A 250 0.50 -4.97 17.86
N ARG A 251 0.82 -5.00 19.16
CA ARG A 251 1.06 -6.26 19.89
C ARG A 251 -0.18 -7.14 19.97
N VAL A 252 -1.35 -6.54 20.19
CA VAL A 252 -2.64 -7.27 20.19
C VAL A 252 -2.89 -7.90 18.83
N ILE A 253 -2.71 -7.14 17.74
CA ILE A 253 -2.88 -7.64 16.37
C ILE A 253 -1.89 -8.77 16.08
N ALA A 254 -0.60 -8.58 16.40
CA ALA A 254 0.44 -9.56 16.14
C ALA A 254 0.21 -10.90 16.84
N ALA A 255 -0.49 -10.93 17.98
CA ALA A 255 -0.86 -12.18 18.66
C ALA A 255 -1.88 -13.04 17.90
N HIS A 256 -2.51 -12.48 16.86
CA HIS A 256 -3.50 -13.15 16.01
C HIS A 256 -2.95 -13.49 14.61
N VAL A 257 -1.68 -13.13 14.33
CA VAL A 257 -1.00 -13.49 13.08
C VAL A 257 -0.28 -14.83 13.29
N GLY A 258 -0.59 -15.82 12.43
CA GLY A 258 -0.03 -17.18 12.45
C GLY A 258 1.43 -17.29 12.03
#